data_AF-A0A7Y4U387-F1
#
_entry.id   AF-A0A7Y4U387-F1
#
_cell.length_a   1.000
_cell.length_b   1.000
_cell.length_c   1.000
_cell.angle_alpha   90.00
_cell.angle_beta   90.00
_cell.angle_gamma   90.00
#
_symmetry.space_group_name_H-M   'P 1'
#
loop_
_entity.id
_entity.type
_entity.pdbx_description
1 polymer ?
#
loop_
_entity_poly.entity_id
_entity_poly.type
_entity_poly.pdbx_seq_one_letter_code
_entity_poly.pdbx_strand_id
1 'polypeptide(L)'
;MIAEAGIELWGIDFRPELGRWVLRLALDRESGVSLDELTRVHRELNDILDAHDLIPWRYTLEVSSPGINRSLLRPAHYHRFRG
;
A
#
# COMPACT_ATOMS: atom_id res chain seq x y z
N MET A 1 -1.31 -0.16 15.22
CA MET A 1 -1.39 -1.12 14.08
C MET A 1 -0.72 -0.57 12.82
N ILE A 2 -1.25 0.37 12.02
CA ILE A 2 -0.43 1.08 10.99
C ILE A 2 -0.04 2.50 11.47
N ALA A 3 -0.91 3.12 12.27
CA ALA A 3 -0.71 4.45 12.84
C ALA A 3 0.43 4.55 13.89
N GLU A 4 0.92 3.43 14.43
CA GLU A 4 1.89 3.45 15.54
C GLU A 4 3.36 3.53 15.10
N ALA A 5 3.65 3.38 13.80
CA ALA A 5 5.01 3.45 13.26
C ALA A 5 5.28 4.68 12.36
N GLY A 6 4.31 5.61 12.28
CA GLY A 6 4.36 6.75 11.37
C GLY A 6 4.33 6.35 9.88
N ILE A 7 3.92 5.11 9.59
CA ILE A 7 3.75 4.62 8.22
C ILE A 7 2.35 5.01 7.76
N GLU A 8 2.26 5.70 6.64
CA GLU A 8 1.02 6.17 6.04
C GLU A 8 0.69 5.35 4.78
N LEU A 9 -0.59 5.08 4.57
CA LEU A 9 -1.07 4.46 3.33
C LEU A 9 -1.12 5.52 2.22
N TRP A 10 -0.05 5.59 1.45
CA TRP A 10 0.11 6.52 0.33
C TRP A 10 -0.89 6.24 -0.79
N GLY A 11 -1.10 4.98 -1.17
CA GLY A 11 -1.99 4.65 -2.29
C GLY A 11 -2.52 3.23 -2.23
N ILE A 12 -3.68 3.02 -2.85
CA ILE A 12 -4.27 1.71 -3.11
C ILE A 12 -4.68 1.70 -4.59
N ASP A 13 -4.32 0.63 -5.29
CA ASP A 13 -4.74 0.37 -6.67
C ASP A 13 -5.19 -1.09 -6.78
N PHE A 14 -6.37 -1.33 -7.37
CA PHE A 14 -6.89 -2.67 -7.59
C PHE A 14 -7.32 -2.82 -9.04
N ARG A 15 -6.58 -3.61 -9.81
CA ARG A 15 -6.80 -3.73 -11.25
C ARG A 15 -6.37 -5.09 -11.80
N PRO A 16 -6.91 -5.52 -12.95
CA PRO A 16 -6.45 -6.71 -13.62
C PRO A 16 -5.12 -6.43 -14.34
N GLU A 17 -4.12 -7.28 -14.11
CA GLU A 17 -2.82 -7.26 -14.79
C GLU A 17 -2.46 -8.69 -15.24
N LEU A 18 -2.09 -8.88 -16.51
CA LEU A 18 -1.63 -10.17 -17.05
C LEU A 18 -2.53 -11.37 -16.69
N GLY A 19 -3.86 -11.16 -16.68
CA GLY A 19 -4.84 -12.20 -16.40
C GLY A 19 -5.08 -12.53 -14.92
N ARG A 20 -4.55 -11.72 -13.99
CA ARG A 20 -4.84 -11.82 -12.54
C ARG A 20 -5.24 -10.48 -11.96
N TRP A 21 -6.02 -10.48 -10.89
CA TRP A 21 -6.27 -9.25 -10.12
C TRP A 21 -5.04 -8.93 -9.26
N VAL A 22 -4.64 -7.67 -9.23
CA VAL A 22 -3.54 -7.20 -8.38
C VAL A 22 -4.07 -6.10 -7.47
N LEU A 23 -3.93 -6.30 -6.16
CA LEU A 23 -4.15 -5.30 -5.13
C LEU A 23 -2.80 -4.75 -4.70
N ARG A 24 -2.51 -3.50 -5.06
CA ARG A 24 -1.26 -2.82 -4.77
C ARG A 24 -1.48 -1.76 -3.69
N LEU A 25 -0.73 -1.85 -2.60
CA LEU A 25 -0.70 -0.83 -1.55
C LEU A 25 0.68 -0.18 -1.50
N ALA A 26 0.69 1.15 -1.55
CA ALA A 26 1.89 1.96 -1.38
C ALA A 26 1.93 2.52 0.04
N LEU A 27 3.00 2.25 0.78
CA LEU A 27 3.23 2.70 2.14
C LEU A 27 4.38 3.71 2.16
N ASP A 28 4.16 4.87 2.76
CA ASP A 28 5.17 5.93 2.87
C ASP A 28 5.46 6.26 4.33
N ARG A 29 6.69 6.71 4.57
CA ARG A 29 7.09 7.35 5.82
C ARG A 29 8.17 8.35 5.47
N GLU A 30 8.22 9.46 6.19
CA GLU A 30 9.19 10.53 5.95
C GLU A 30 10.64 10.02 5.96
N SER A 31 10.98 9.12 6.88
CA SER A 31 12.30 8.48 6.98
C SER A 31 12.48 7.28 6.02
N GLY A 32 11.51 7.00 5.15
CA GLY A 32 11.43 5.77 4.38
C GLY A 32 10.89 4.58 5.18
N VAL A 33 10.49 3.54 4.45
CA VAL A 33 9.98 2.28 4.99
C VAL A 33 10.98 1.16 4.67
N SER A 34 11.41 0.42 5.69
CA SER A 34 12.35 -0.70 5.50
C SER A 34 11.67 -1.95 4.96
N LEU A 35 12.44 -2.90 4.41
CA LEU A 35 11.91 -4.16 3.89
C LEU A 35 11.24 -5.02 4.99
N ASP A 36 11.78 -4.99 6.20
CA ASP A 36 11.23 -5.73 7.34
C ASP A 36 9.84 -5.20 7.71
N GLU A 37 9.68 -3.88 7.70
CA GLU A 37 8.39 -3.21 7.92
C GLU A 37 7.39 -3.50 6.81
N LEU A 38 7.81 -3.46 5.54
CA LEU A 38 6.96 -3.86 4.42
C LEU A 38 6.49 -5.32 4.58
N THR A 39 7.37 -6.21 5.02
CA THR A 39 7.07 -7.63 5.24
C THR A 39 6.07 -7.81 6.40
N ARG A 40 6.27 -7.08 7.51
CA ARG A 40 5.35 -7.10 8.65
C ARG A 40 3.96 -6.62 8.24
N VAL A 41 3.88 -5.48 7.55
CA VAL A 41 2.60 -4.92 7.11
C VAL A 41 1.95 -5.83 6.06
N HIS A 42 2.71 -6.46 5.18
CA HIS A 42 2.17 -7.43 4.22
C HIS A 42 1.46 -8.59 4.92
N ARG A 43 2.07 -9.17 5.97
CA ARG A 43 1.46 -10.26 6.74
C ARG A 43 0.18 -9.79 7.45
N GLU A 44 0.24 -8.65 8.12
CA GLU A 44 -0.91 -8.10 8.85
C GLU A 44 -2.08 -7.77 7.91
N LEU A 45 -1.79 -7.18 6.75
CA LEU A 45 -2.80 -6.91 5.73
C LEU A 45 -3.40 -8.20 5.19
N ASN A 46 -2.59 -9.22 4.93
CA ASN A 46 -3.08 -10.50 4.47
C ASN A 46 -4.05 -11.13 5.50
N ASP A 47 -3.67 -11.15 6.78
CA ASP A 47 -4.52 -11.68 7.85
C ASP A 47 -5.86 -10.92 7.95
N ILE A 48 -5.84 -9.59 7.82
CA ILE A 48 -7.05 -8.76 7.84
C ILE A 48 -7.95 -9.04 6.63
N LEU A 49 -7.35 -9.08 5.43
CA LEU A 49 -8.06 -9.31 4.17
C LEU A 49 -8.71 -10.70 4.16
N ASP A 50 -7.99 -11.71 4.63
CA ASP A 50 -8.49 -13.09 4.74
C ASP A 50 -9.61 -13.20 5.80
N ALA A 51 -9.45 -12.55 6.95
CA ALA A 51 -10.45 -12.59 8.02
C ALA A 51 -11.79 -11.93 7.64
N HIS A 52 -11.77 -10.93 6.76
CA HIS A 52 -12.95 -10.17 6.35
C HIS A 52 -13.52 -10.59 4.99
N ASP A 53 -12.89 -11.56 4.30
CA ASP A 53 -13.28 -12.05 2.97
C ASP A 53 -13.61 -10.93 1.97
N LEU A 54 -12.79 -9.87 1.97
CA LEU A 54 -13.14 -8.60 1.32
C LEU A 54 -13.08 -8.65 -0.21
N ILE A 55 -12.45 -9.68 -0.80
CA ILE A 55 -12.20 -9.77 -2.24
C ILE A 55 -12.62 -11.15 -2.74
N PRO A 56 -13.75 -11.26 -3.46
CA PRO A 56 -14.30 -12.55 -3.91
C PRO A 56 -13.54 -13.18 -5.09
N TRP A 57 -12.56 -12.47 -5.67
CA TRP A 57 -11.75 -12.95 -6.79
C TRP A 57 -10.35 -13.34 -6.33
N ARG A 58 -9.70 -14.27 -7.04
CA ARG A 58 -8.28 -14.57 -6.81
C ARG A 58 -7.42 -13.36 -7.20
N TYR A 59 -6.61 -12.87 -6.27
CA TYR A 59 -5.75 -11.71 -6.47
C TYR A 59 -4.31 -11.96 -5.98
N THR A 60 -3.41 -11.05 -6.34
CA THR A 60 -2.07 -10.94 -5.79
C THR A 60 -1.97 -9.66 -4.98
N LEU A 61 -1.57 -9.78 -3.72
CA LEU A 61 -1.29 -8.64 -2.84
C LEU A 61 0.15 -8.17 -3.05
N GLU A 62 0.33 -6.89 -3.38
CA GLU A 62 1.64 -6.27 -3.50
C GLU A 62 1.71 -5.08 -2.54
N VAL A 63 2.75 -5.06 -1.69
CA VAL A 63 2.99 -3.98 -0.71
C VAL A 63 4.37 -3.41 -0.98
N SER A 64 4.45 -2.11 -1.23
CA SER A 64 5.71 -1.45 -1.58
C SER A 64 5.80 -0.05 -0.98
N SER A 65 7.01 0.51 -0.94
CA SER A 65 7.16 1.96 -0.75
C SER A 65 7.09 2.68 -2.11
N PRO A 66 6.58 3.93 -2.16
CA PRO A 66 6.52 4.70 -3.41
C PRO A 66 7.92 5.10 -3.93
N GLY A 67 8.96 5.00 -3.09
CA GLY A 67 10.34 5.36 -3.47
C GLY A 67 10.46 6.84 -3.88
N ILE A 68 11.37 7.13 -4.82
CA ILE A 68 11.62 8.48 -5.38
C ILE A 68 10.43 8.96 -6.23
N ASN A 69 9.69 8.03 -6.83
CA ASN A 69 8.45 8.32 -7.56
C ASN A 69 7.28 8.32 -6.58
N ARG A 70 7.25 9.33 -5.70
CA ARG A 70 6.02 9.76 -5.00
C ARG A 70 5.02 10.32 -6.01
N SER A 71 4.62 9.51 -6.98
CA SER A 71 3.59 9.87 -7.95
C SER A 71 2.31 10.19 -7.19
N LEU A 72 1.84 11.40 -7.42
CA LEU A 72 0.72 12.05 -6.74
C LEU A 72 -0.59 11.42 -7.21
N LEU A 73 -0.91 10.23 -6.68
CA LEU A 73 -2.06 9.45 -7.13
C LEU A 73 -3.42 10.00 -6.64
N ARG A 74 -3.46 10.97 -5.71
CA ARG A 74 -4.70 11.57 -5.19
C ARG A 74 -4.64 13.10 -5.17
N PRO A 75 -5.76 13.82 -5.38
CA PRO A 75 -5.82 15.29 -5.24
C PRO A 75 -5.29 15.80 -3.90
N ALA A 76 -5.48 15.03 -2.82
CA ALA A 76 -4.95 15.34 -1.49
C ALA A 76 -3.41 15.35 -1.41
N HIS A 77 -2.71 14.64 -2.30
CA HIS A 77 -1.25 14.66 -2.34
C HIS A 77 -0.71 15.95 -2.99
N TYR A 78 -1.53 16.60 -3.83
CA TYR A 78 -1.17 17.85 -4.51
C TYR A 78 -0.93 19.00 -3.52
N HIS A 79 -1.61 19.02 -2.37
CA HIS A 79 -1.43 20.05 -1.35
C HIS A 79 -0.15 19.89 -0.52
N ARG A 80 0.38 18.67 -0.36
CA ARG A 80 1.60 18.39 0.45
C ARG A 80 2.90 18.60 -0.36
N PHE A 81 2.81 18.70 -1.68
CA PHE A 81 3.94 18.86 -2.61
C PHE A 81 3.99 20.22 -3.35
N ARG A 82 3.20 21.21 -2.93
CA ARG A 82 3.38 22.61 -3.35
C ARG A 82 4.48 23.27 -2.49
N GLY A 83 5.72 22.86 -2.74
CA GLY A 83 6.94 23.43 -2.19
C GLY A 83 8.10 23.04 -3.07
#